data_AF-A0A0Q6AVD9-F1
#
_entry.id   AF-A0A0Q6AVD9-F1
#
_cell.length_a   1.000
_cell.length_b   1.000
_cell.length_c   1.000
_cell.angle_alpha   90.00
_cell.angle_beta   90.00
_cell.angle_gamma   90.00
#
_symmetry.space_group_name_H-M   'P 1'
#
loop_
_entity.id
_entity.type
_entity.pdbx_description
1 polymer ?
#
loop_
_entity_poly.entity_id
_entity_poly.type
_entity_poly.pdbx_seq_one_letter_code
_entity_poly.pdbx_strand_id
1 'polypeptide(L)'
;MKNLTLILFCLLANLFFGQKKFDDEKLMAVQDIFYNSTKKNINNFMTGKGYTVGEVEKGEGEDGDAHSFKSEFTRVQVQYNTDGSNAGVVMLYAGAINNAFIEMKIKDAGYTFVEHENVIDGVDFKRKQWSKKGEKYSFITYADDTDKVGFLAFGKFQE
;
A
#
# COMPACT_ATOMS: atom_id res chain seq x y z
N MET A 1 -41.78 12.92 -1.24
CA MET A 1 -41.01 11.91 -0.46
C MET A 1 -40.37 10.80 -1.30
N LYS A 2 -40.80 10.50 -2.53
CA LYS A 2 -40.19 9.43 -3.36
C LYS A 2 -38.79 9.78 -3.93
N ASN A 3 -38.47 11.08 -4.08
CA ASN A 3 -37.21 11.50 -4.71
C ASN A 3 -36.02 11.57 -3.74
N LEU A 4 -36.25 11.68 -2.42
CA LEU A 4 -35.16 11.72 -1.43
C LEU A 4 -34.53 10.32 -1.21
N THR A 5 -35.36 9.28 -1.26
CA THR A 5 -34.94 7.89 -1.05
C THR A 5 -34.03 7.40 -2.19
N LEU A 6 -34.26 7.88 -3.42
CA LEU A 6 -33.46 7.52 -4.59
C LEU A 6 -32.04 8.12 -4.50
N ILE A 7 -31.92 9.36 -4.04
CA ILE A 7 -30.62 10.05 -3.87
C ILE A 7 -29.80 9.37 -2.76
N LEU A 8 -30.45 8.95 -1.66
CA LEU A 8 -29.79 8.22 -0.58
C LEU A 8 -29.29 6.84 -1.04
N PHE A 9 -30.03 6.17 -1.92
CA PHE A 9 -29.63 4.89 -2.50
C PHE A 9 -28.46 5.03 -3.48
N CYS A 10 -28.42 6.12 -4.28
CA CYS A 10 -27.29 6.43 -5.15
C CYS A 10 -26.01 6.81 -4.36
N LEU A 11 -26.15 7.52 -3.23
CA LEU A 11 -25.02 7.84 -2.34
C LEU A 11 -24.47 6.60 -1.64
N LEU A 12 -25.35 5.69 -1.19
CA LEU A 12 -24.94 4.41 -0.60
C LEU A 12 -24.31 3.48 -1.64
N ALA A 13 -24.82 3.46 -2.88
CA ALA A 13 -24.21 2.67 -3.96
C ALA A 13 -22.80 3.16 -4.30
N ASN A 14 -22.55 4.48 -4.34
CA ASN A 14 -21.20 5.02 -4.54
C ASN A 14 -20.21 4.62 -3.44
N LEU A 15 -20.67 4.34 -2.21
CA LEU A 15 -19.81 3.82 -1.14
C LEU A 15 -19.39 2.36 -1.36
N PHE A 16 -20.10 1.59 -2.20
CA PHE A 16 -19.76 0.20 -2.54
C PHE A 16 -18.98 0.05 -3.86
N PHE A 17 -18.93 1.09 -4.71
CA PHE A 17 -18.35 1.03 -6.06
C PHE A 17 -17.01 1.78 -6.22
N GLY A 18 -16.22 1.92 -5.16
CA GLY A 18 -14.92 2.62 -5.23
C GLY A 18 -13.69 1.72 -5.31
N GLN A 19 -13.71 0.52 -4.71
CA GLN A 19 -12.48 -0.24 -4.49
C GLN A 19 -12.57 -1.62 -5.14
N LYS A 20 -11.90 -1.79 -6.29
CA LYS A 20 -11.70 -3.11 -6.88
C LYS A 20 -10.95 -3.96 -5.85
N LYS A 21 -11.60 -4.99 -5.32
CA LYS A 21 -10.94 -5.95 -4.42
C LYS A 21 -10.00 -6.79 -5.27
N PHE A 22 -8.70 -6.67 -5.03
CA PHE A 22 -7.72 -7.60 -5.56
C PHE A 22 -7.98 -8.99 -4.96
N ASP A 23 -7.67 -10.04 -5.70
CA ASP A 23 -7.67 -11.43 -5.23
C ASP A 23 -6.29 -11.88 -4.72
N ASP A 24 -5.24 -11.12 -5.05
CA ASP A 24 -3.90 -11.32 -4.50
C ASP A 24 -3.83 -10.84 -3.05
N GLU A 25 -3.36 -11.72 -2.16
CA GLU A 25 -3.32 -11.48 -0.72
C GLU A 25 -2.45 -10.28 -0.32
N LYS A 26 -1.36 -10.01 -1.06
CA LYS A 26 -0.44 -8.90 -0.73
C LYS A 26 -1.04 -7.57 -1.14
N LEU A 27 -1.67 -7.51 -2.33
CA LEU A 27 -2.43 -6.34 -2.76
C LEU A 27 -3.59 -6.04 -1.83
N MET A 28 -4.32 -7.08 -1.39
CA MET A 28 -5.36 -6.93 -0.38
C MET A 28 -4.80 -6.41 0.94
N ALA A 29 -3.69 -6.98 1.41
CA ALA A 29 -3.11 -6.62 2.71
C ALA A 29 -2.65 -5.16 2.76
N VAL A 30 -1.91 -4.66 1.76
CA VAL A 30 -1.45 -3.26 1.77
C VAL A 30 -2.61 -2.27 1.73
N GLN A 31 -3.67 -2.58 0.98
CA GLN A 31 -4.88 -1.76 0.94
C GLN A 31 -5.70 -1.86 2.24
N ASP A 32 -5.87 -3.06 2.78
CA ASP A 32 -6.61 -3.30 4.03
C ASP A 32 -5.95 -2.54 5.19
N ILE A 33 -4.63 -2.61 5.30
CA ILE A 33 -3.87 -1.84 6.29
C ILE A 33 -4.07 -0.33 6.03
N PHE A 34 -3.92 0.13 4.79
CA PHE A 34 -4.01 1.56 4.47
C PHE A 34 -5.40 2.16 4.79
N TYR A 35 -6.49 1.44 4.49
CA TYR A 35 -7.85 1.97 4.66
C TYR A 35 -8.47 1.66 6.03
N ASN A 36 -8.09 0.56 6.68
CA ASN A 36 -8.77 0.08 7.88
C ASN A 36 -7.94 0.18 9.16
N SER A 37 -6.74 0.77 9.10
CA SER A 37 -5.91 1.05 10.26
C SER A 37 -5.66 2.54 10.46
N THR A 38 -5.31 2.90 11.68
CA THR A 38 -4.95 4.25 12.13
C THR A 38 -3.74 4.14 13.05
N LYS A 39 -3.04 5.27 13.26
CA LYS A 39 -1.92 5.32 14.21
C LYS A 39 -2.29 4.81 15.62
N LYS A 40 -3.53 5.00 16.05
CA LYS A 40 -4.00 4.59 17.40
C LYS A 40 -4.23 3.08 17.53
N ASN A 41 -4.64 2.40 16.46
CA ASN A 41 -5.04 0.99 16.52
C ASN A 41 -4.10 0.06 15.73
N ILE A 42 -3.08 0.59 15.04
CA ILE A 42 -2.23 -0.19 14.13
C ILE A 42 -1.58 -1.40 14.81
N ASN A 43 -1.11 -1.26 16.06
CA ASN A 43 -0.47 -2.38 16.77
C ASN A 43 -1.45 -3.55 16.97
N ASN A 44 -2.67 -3.27 17.41
CA ASN A 44 -3.71 -4.29 17.58
C ASN A 44 -4.17 -4.85 16.25
N PHE A 45 -4.32 -4.00 15.23
CA PHE A 45 -4.69 -4.39 13.87
C PHE A 45 -3.68 -5.39 13.29
N MET A 46 -2.38 -5.06 13.35
CA MET A 46 -1.30 -5.88 12.79
C MET A 46 -1.09 -7.17 13.59
N THR A 47 -1.19 -7.10 14.93
CA THR A 47 -1.12 -8.31 15.78
C THR A 47 -2.27 -9.27 15.48
N GLY A 48 -3.48 -8.75 15.28
CA GLY A 48 -4.65 -9.56 14.86
C GLY A 48 -4.48 -10.20 13.48
N LYS A 49 -3.56 -9.70 12.65
CA LYS A 49 -3.19 -10.24 11.33
C LYS A 49 -1.97 -11.17 11.40
N GLY A 50 -1.43 -11.46 12.59
CA GLY A 50 -0.30 -12.36 12.80
C GLY A 50 1.08 -11.71 12.69
N TYR A 51 1.17 -10.37 12.62
CA TYR A 51 2.45 -9.67 12.62
C TYR A 51 2.91 -9.34 14.04
N THR A 52 4.22 -9.43 14.27
CA THR A 52 4.88 -8.94 15.47
C THR A 52 5.21 -7.46 15.33
N VAL A 53 4.92 -6.67 16.36
CA VAL A 53 5.28 -5.24 16.42
C VAL A 53 6.80 -5.10 16.42
N GLY A 54 7.30 -4.25 15.53
CA GLY A 54 8.71 -3.89 15.41
C GLY A 54 8.98 -2.49 15.95
N GLU A 55 9.87 -1.79 15.27
CA GLU A 55 10.34 -0.46 15.66
C GLU A 55 9.38 0.65 15.21
N VAL A 56 9.43 1.77 15.94
CA VAL A 56 8.81 3.03 15.53
C VAL A 56 9.92 4.01 15.20
N GLU A 57 10.03 4.33 13.93
CA GLU A 57 10.91 5.38 13.43
C GLU A 57 10.15 6.70 13.54
N LYS A 58 10.70 7.66 14.28
CA LYS A 58 10.08 8.98 14.39
C LYS A 58 10.38 9.76 13.12
N GLY A 59 9.34 10.37 12.55
CA GLY A 59 9.50 11.20 11.37
C GLY A 59 10.35 12.44 11.66
N GLU A 60 11.08 12.91 10.65
CA GLU A 60 11.81 14.17 10.68
C GLU A 60 11.17 15.16 9.70
N GLY A 61 11.04 16.43 10.09
CA GLY A 61 10.52 17.48 9.21
C GLY A 61 9.02 17.35 8.91
N GLU A 62 8.69 17.21 7.62
CA GLU A 62 7.29 17.14 7.14
C GLU A 62 6.71 15.71 7.19
N ASP A 63 7.54 14.70 7.39
CA ASP A 63 7.13 13.31 7.49
C ASP A 63 6.73 12.96 8.93
N GLY A 64 5.67 12.16 9.07
CA GLY A 64 5.28 11.60 10.36
C GLY A 64 6.00 10.29 10.67
N ASP A 65 5.65 9.68 11.80
CA ASP A 65 6.26 8.42 12.24
C ASP A 65 6.02 7.28 11.24
N ALA A 66 6.91 6.29 11.25
CA ALA A 66 6.76 5.03 10.56
C ALA A 66 6.79 3.86 11.55
N HIS A 67 5.79 2.99 11.47
CA HIS A 67 5.65 1.84 12.35
C HIS A 67 5.98 0.56 11.58
N SER A 68 6.97 -0.19 12.04
CA SER A 68 7.41 -1.45 11.44
C SER A 68 6.74 -2.66 12.09
N PHE A 69 6.44 -3.67 11.28
CA PHE A 69 5.84 -4.94 11.67
C PHE A 69 6.51 -6.08 10.89
N LYS A 70 6.63 -7.25 11.51
CA LYS A 70 7.29 -8.41 10.88
C LYS A 70 6.51 -9.70 11.10
N SER A 71 6.56 -10.57 10.10
CA SER A 71 6.21 -11.98 10.15
C SER A 71 7.40 -12.79 9.65
N GLU A 72 7.27 -14.12 9.53
CA GLU A 72 8.36 -15.01 9.13
C GLU A 72 9.00 -14.63 7.78
N PHE A 73 8.19 -14.22 6.80
CA PHE A 73 8.65 -13.93 5.42
C PHE A 73 8.29 -12.54 4.91
N THR A 74 7.66 -11.71 5.75
CA THR A 74 7.14 -10.39 5.33
C THR A 74 7.45 -9.34 6.38
N ARG A 75 7.96 -8.19 5.92
CA ARG A 75 8.06 -6.96 6.71
C ARG A 75 7.09 -5.94 6.16
N VAL A 76 6.35 -5.27 7.04
CA VAL A 76 5.43 -4.20 6.70
C VAL A 76 5.82 -2.94 7.45
N GLN A 77 5.87 -1.81 6.77
CA GLN A 77 6.02 -0.50 7.38
C GLN A 77 4.78 0.34 7.04
N VAL A 78 4.17 0.94 8.06
CA VAL A 78 3.04 1.87 7.91
C VAL A 78 3.54 3.27 8.22
N GLN A 79 3.50 4.13 7.22
CA GLN A 79 3.98 5.51 7.29
C GLN A 79 2.81 6.45 7.52
N TYR A 80 3.00 7.42 8.40
CA TYR A 80 1.98 8.40 8.75
C TYR A 80 2.43 9.81 8.36
N ASN A 81 1.47 10.69 8.07
CA ASN A 81 1.72 12.13 8.01
C ASN A 81 1.78 12.69 9.45
N THR A 82 2.24 13.93 9.60
CA THR A 82 2.28 14.63 10.90
C THR A 82 0.91 14.77 11.58
N ASP A 83 -0.17 14.81 10.81
CA ASP A 83 -1.56 14.80 11.31
C ASP A 83 -2.04 13.41 11.80
N GLY A 84 -1.22 12.37 11.64
CA GLY A 84 -1.50 11.00 12.03
C GLY A 84 -2.33 10.18 11.02
N SER A 85 -2.64 10.74 9.84
CA SER A 85 -3.27 10.00 8.75
C SER A 85 -2.26 9.10 8.01
N ASN A 86 -2.71 7.99 7.41
CA ASN A 86 -1.84 7.10 6.64
C ASN A 86 -1.27 7.82 5.41
N ALA A 87 0.06 7.88 5.32
CA ALA A 87 0.80 8.34 4.15
C ALA A 87 0.98 7.20 3.14
N GLY A 88 1.34 6.01 3.64
CA GLY A 88 1.53 4.82 2.82
C GLY A 88 1.78 3.56 3.63
N VAL A 89 1.64 2.42 2.97
CA VAL A 89 1.99 1.10 3.49
C VAL A 89 3.02 0.50 2.55
N VAL A 90 4.13 0.04 3.10
CA VAL A 90 5.20 -0.63 2.38
C VAL A 90 5.29 -2.07 2.86
N MET A 91 5.37 -3.01 1.92
CA MET A 91 5.52 -4.43 2.19
C MET A 91 6.73 -4.97 1.44
N LEU A 92 7.67 -5.55 2.19
CA LEU A 92 8.74 -6.41 1.70
C LEU A 92 8.36 -7.86 1.96
N TYR A 93 8.49 -8.72 0.95
CA TYR A 93 8.13 -10.13 1.08
C TYR A 93 9.15 -11.02 0.35
N ALA A 94 9.31 -12.25 0.83
CA ALA A 94 10.14 -13.24 0.16
C ALA A 94 9.52 -13.67 -1.20
N GLY A 95 10.37 -13.78 -2.22
CA GLY A 95 10.00 -14.25 -3.55
C GLY A 95 9.78 -13.12 -4.56
N ALA A 96 10.87 -12.53 -5.05
CA ALA A 96 10.90 -11.52 -6.12
C ALA A 96 10.03 -11.88 -7.35
N ILE A 97 9.99 -13.17 -7.72
CA ILE A 97 9.19 -13.66 -8.86
C ILE A 97 7.68 -13.38 -8.72
N ASN A 98 7.16 -13.27 -7.49
CA ASN A 98 5.75 -12.96 -7.24
C ASN A 98 5.39 -11.55 -7.71
N ASN A 99 6.37 -10.65 -7.83
CA ASN A 99 6.14 -9.27 -8.21
C ASN A 99 5.56 -9.14 -9.62
N ALA A 100 5.97 -10.01 -10.56
CA ALA A 100 5.40 -10.03 -11.91
C ALA A 100 3.88 -10.33 -11.90
N PHE A 101 3.44 -11.27 -11.06
CA PHE A 101 2.02 -11.60 -10.92
C PHE A 101 1.21 -10.46 -10.28
N ILE A 102 1.79 -9.80 -9.27
CA ILE A 102 1.21 -8.61 -8.64
C ILE A 102 1.05 -7.49 -9.67
N GLU A 103 2.09 -7.22 -10.46
CA GLU A 103 2.07 -6.20 -11.52
C GLU A 103 1.02 -6.49 -12.59
N MET A 104 0.84 -7.76 -12.98
CA MET A 104 -0.25 -8.16 -13.89
C MET A 104 -1.61 -7.83 -13.29
N LYS A 105 -1.85 -8.12 -12.01
CA LYS A 105 -3.12 -7.80 -11.33
C LYS A 105 -3.37 -6.30 -11.23
N ILE A 106 -2.34 -5.51 -10.93
CA ILE A 106 -2.42 -4.03 -10.92
C ILE A 106 -2.77 -3.50 -12.31
N LYS A 107 -2.11 -4.01 -13.36
CA LYS A 107 -2.40 -3.66 -14.76
C LYS A 107 -3.83 -4.02 -15.15
N ASP A 108 -4.30 -5.21 -14.81
CA ASP A 108 -5.67 -5.68 -15.05
C ASP A 108 -6.72 -4.87 -14.27
N ALA A 109 -6.32 -4.16 -13.21
CA ALA A 109 -7.15 -3.18 -12.50
C ALA A 109 -7.24 -1.80 -13.20
N GLY A 110 -6.55 -1.63 -14.33
CA GLY A 110 -6.56 -0.42 -15.14
C GLY A 110 -5.55 0.63 -14.70
N TYR A 111 -4.52 0.24 -13.94
CA TYR A 111 -3.40 1.11 -13.63
C TYR A 111 -2.36 1.09 -14.77
N THR A 112 -1.69 2.22 -14.97
CA THR A 112 -0.56 2.40 -15.87
C THR A 112 0.68 2.71 -15.04
N PHE A 113 1.88 2.29 -15.48
CA PHE A 113 3.10 2.55 -14.73
C PHE A 113 4.06 3.52 -15.42
N VAL A 114 4.82 4.23 -14.60
CA VAL A 114 6.06 4.92 -14.96
C VAL A 114 7.21 4.20 -14.26
N GLU A 115 8.30 3.94 -14.99
CA GLU A 115 9.51 3.36 -14.41
C GLU A 115 10.42 4.48 -13.92
N HIS A 116 10.92 4.34 -12.70
CA HIS A 116 11.89 5.25 -12.11
C HIS A 116 13.16 4.48 -11.77
N GLU A 117 14.29 4.96 -12.30
CA GLU A 117 15.61 4.50 -11.91
C GLU A 117 16.04 5.23 -10.65
N ASN A 118 16.53 4.49 -9.68
CA ASN A 118 16.95 5.02 -8.40
C ASN A 118 18.24 4.32 -7.98
N VAL A 119 19.04 5.01 -7.17
CA VAL A 119 20.27 4.49 -6.59
C VAL A 119 20.17 4.61 -5.07
N ILE A 120 20.35 3.50 -4.37
CA ILE A 120 20.37 3.30 -2.91
C ILE A 120 21.64 2.49 -2.71
N ASP A 121 22.52 3.02 -1.87
CA ASP A 121 23.77 2.37 -1.49
C ASP A 121 24.64 1.92 -2.68
N GLY A 122 24.58 2.66 -3.79
CA GLY A 122 25.36 2.40 -5.01
C GLY A 122 24.81 1.30 -5.91
N VAL A 123 23.62 0.76 -5.61
CA VAL A 123 22.94 -0.24 -6.45
C VAL A 123 21.80 0.44 -7.22
N ASP A 124 21.76 0.23 -8.53
CA ASP A 124 20.65 0.69 -9.37
C ASP A 124 19.44 -0.22 -9.19
N PHE A 125 18.27 0.34 -8.89
CA PHE A 125 16.99 -0.36 -8.93
C PHE A 125 15.97 0.41 -9.74
N LYS A 126 15.21 -0.37 -10.50
CA LYS A 126 14.05 0.07 -11.28
C LYS A 126 12.80 -0.20 -10.46
N ARG A 127 12.13 0.86 -10.04
CA ARG A 127 10.79 0.77 -9.44
C ARG A 127 9.75 1.18 -10.45
N LYS A 128 8.57 0.56 -10.39
CA LYS A 128 7.40 0.95 -11.17
C LYS A 128 6.39 1.62 -10.27
N GLN A 129 6.04 2.86 -10.59
CA GLN A 129 4.95 3.57 -9.96
C GLN A 129 3.69 3.41 -10.80
N TRP A 130 2.70 2.71 -10.27
CA TRP A 130 1.43 2.42 -10.92
C TRP A 130 0.36 3.40 -10.46
N SER A 131 -0.16 4.19 -11.40
CA SER A 131 -1.21 5.18 -11.16
C SER A 131 -2.44 4.88 -12.03
N LYS A 132 -3.60 5.40 -11.60
CA LYS A 132 -4.85 5.28 -12.34
C LYS A 132 -5.55 6.63 -12.33
N LYS A 133 -6.02 7.06 -13.49
CA LYS A 133 -6.70 8.37 -13.62
C LYS A 133 -7.90 8.45 -12.68
N GLY A 134 -7.93 9.52 -11.87
CA GLY A 134 -8.99 9.76 -10.88
C GLY A 134 -8.73 9.14 -9.51
N GLU A 135 -7.71 8.28 -9.38
CA GLU A 135 -7.29 7.76 -8.08
C GLU A 135 -6.25 8.68 -7.44
N LYS A 136 -6.37 8.86 -6.12
CA LYS A 136 -5.42 9.65 -5.33
C LYS A 136 -4.15 8.89 -4.97
N TYR A 137 -4.24 7.56 -4.97
CA TYR A 137 -3.20 6.67 -4.45
C TYR A 137 -2.62 5.82 -5.57
N SER A 138 -1.34 5.52 -5.44
CA SER A 138 -0.58 4.72 -6.39
C SER A 138 -0.03 3.47 -5.71
N PHE A 139 0.29 2.47 -6.52
CA PHE A 139 1.13 1.37 -6.09
C PHE A 139 2.58 1.62 -6.51
N ILE A 140 3.52 1.12 -5.74
CA ILE A 140 4.92 0.99 -6.17
C ILE A 140 5.29 -0.48 -6.09
N THR A 141 5.89 -0.99 -7.16
CA THR A 141 6.47 -2.33 -7.19
C THR A 141 7.94 -2.27 -7.56
N TYR A 142 8.74 -3.15 -6.97
CA TYR A 142 10.05 -3.51 -7.50
C TYR A 142 10.39 -4.93 -7.05
N ALA A 143 11.34 -5.55 -7.74
CA ALA A 143 11.86 -6.86 -7.39
C ALA A 143 13.38 -6.78 -7.30
N ASP A 144 13.94 -7.32 -6.22
CA ASP A 144 15.36 -7.58 -6.09
C ASP A 144 15.61 -9.07 -6.31
N ASP A 145 16.13 -9.39 -7.50
CA ASP A 145 16.45 -10.76 -7.87
C ASP A 145 17.71 -11.30 -7.19
N THR A 146 18.56 -10.44 -6.63
CA THR A 146 19.76 -10.85 -5.89
C THR A 146 19.35 -11.37 -4.51
N ASP A 147 18.61 -10.55 -3.77
CA ASP A 147 18.14 -10.87 -2.42
C ASP A 147 16.85 -11.70 -2.41
N LYS A 148 16.27 -11.94 -3.59
CA LYS A 148 15.00 -12.66 -3.79
C LYS A 148 13.84 -12.00 -3.04
N VAL A 149 13.86 -10.67 -2.92
CA VAL A 149 12.84 -9.89 -2.22
C VAL A 149 11.94 -9.19 -3.23
N GLY A 150 10.63 -9.26 -3.00
CA GLY A 150 9.66 -8.44 -3.69
C GLY A 150 9.23 -7.25 -2.81
N PHE A 151 8.92 -6.14 -3.45
CA PHE A 151 8.43 -4.93 -2.82
C PHE A 151 7.08 -4.54 -3.40
N LEU A 152 6.15 -4.22 -2.51
CA LEU A 152 4.86 -3.65 -2.85
C LEU A 152 4.54 -2.53 -1.87
N ALA A 153 4.27 -1.33 -2.37
CA ALA A 153 3.76 -0.24 -1.56
C ALA A 153 2.45 0.31 -2.12
N PHE A 154 1.64 0.89 -1.25
CA PHE A 154 0.40 1.57 -1.60
C PHE A 154 0.23 2.83 -0.74
N GLY A 155 -0.05 3.98 -1.36
CA GLY A 155 -0.13 5.25 -0.63
C GLY A 155 -0.14 6.47 -1.53
N LYS A 156 0.15 7.63 -0.94
CA LYS A 156 0.39 8.86 -1.69
C LYS A 156 1.88 8.93 -2.02
N PHE A 157 2.23 8.63 -3.26
CA PHE A 157 3.59 8.84 -3.75
C PHE A 157 3.56 9.97 -4.77
N GLN A 158 4.35 11.02 -4.53
CA GLN A 158 4.53 12.10 -5.50
C GLN A 158 5.38 11.58 -6.67
N GLU A 159 5.16 12.15 -7.86
CA GLU A 159 6.03 11.95 -9.03
C GLU A 159 7.42 12.55 -8.81
#